data_AF-A0A0P0M4C1-F1
#
_entry.id   AF-A0A0P0M4C1-F1
#
_cell.length_a   1.000
_cell.length_b   1.000
_cell.length_c   1.000
_cell.angle_alpha   90.00
_cell.angle_beta   90.00
_cell.angle_gamma   90.00
#
_symmetry.space_group_name_H-M   'P 1'
#
loop_
_entity.id
_entity.type
_entity.pdbx_description
1 polymer ?
#
loop_
_entity_poly.entity_id
_entity_poly.type
_entity_poly.pdbx_seq_one_letter_code
_entity_poly.pdbx_strand_id
1 'polypeptide(L)'
;MIAVINTLLPKDKEDYPHVAEKAIEVLMSLIKRVKYKIPEATDLIWGVLESDYGYRTKMVCIRLAKEKGFFPSRDAKKIVCLCKDLLSLVKDSWRENCCELGLFYSSKIQGEAKPYMNFFYEALGDMEMGQLVDPATASNNIAIPWMNEDHSQKAMAFYQKAGLTQKRNRAELAFRENKKKMVMLHFKIEKKTDKKIVEYFGNLEKELLEGKLSWLLENLSCPVRFLFPSYEQIRLRMSASKSTVEKLGFENKIMDINGNSKDAGKDFDLRQKYGIWLMNIVRNTVINMILTAVNIKQLTYSKLRKWFLKNTCFGIQLEYTRSGQVVTTTWFSQIDYGVEALIKQYNRFLQGKPTDWRLPVDILSIRFEGILRDMVGDYGGCVTKVGRDNSISQALLDDLLREPCLLQIFRKEDIEFFEYVFTAKGYNIRNYVAHAFYIPQDYGMIEATLVFLCILRLTMFSPKSKTITANMK
;
A
#
# COMPACT_ATOMS: atom_id res chain seq x y z
N MET A 1 -46.63 7.25 -29.37
CA MET A 1 -45.55 7.36 -28.36
C MET A 1 -44.56 8.48 -28.72
N ILE A 2 -43.99 8.50 -29.93
CA ILE A 2 -43.14 9.59 -30.44
C ILE A 2 -43.84 10.97 -30.36
N ALA A 3 -45.07 11.09 -30.85
CA ALA A 3 -45.87 12.33 -30.73
C ALA A 3 -46.21 12.74 -29.28
N VAL A 4 -46.16 11.79 -28.34
CA VAL A 4 -46.48 12.04 -26.92
C VAL A 4 -45.26 12.62 -26.20
N ILE A 5 -44.03 12.27 -26.58
CA ILE A 5 -42.81 12.81 -25.94
C ILE A 5 -42.76 14.34 -26.08
N ASN A 6 -43.08 14.88 -27.26
CA ASN A 6 -43.11 16.33 -27.46
C ASN A 6 -44.11 17.04 -26.53
N THR A 7 -45.21 16.37 -26.18
CA THR A 7 -46.21 16.90 -25.23
C THR A 7 -45.80 16.73 -23.76
N LEU A 8 -44.80 15.89 -23.47
CA LEU A 8 -44.31 15.60 -22.11
C LEU A 8 -43.00 16.32 -21.77
N LEU A 9 -42.35 16.96 -22.75
CA LEU A 9 -41.23 17.85 -22.51
C LEU A 9 -41.71 19.09 -21.73
N PRO A 10 -40.86 19.64 -20.84
CA PRO A 10 -41.27 20.73 -19.98
C PRO A 10 -41.61 21.98 -20.82
N LYS A 11 -42.66 22.70 -20.39
CA LYS A 11 -43.10 23.95 -21.05
C LYS A 11 -42.10 25.07 -20.80
N ASP A 12 -41.58 25.16 -19.57
CA ASP A 12 -40.38 25.92 -19.29
C ASP A 12 -39.17 25.12 -19.79
N LYS A 13 -38.38 25.73 -20.67
CA LYS A 13 -37.26 25.05 -21.32
C LYS A 13 -36.08 24.86 -20.37
N GLU A 14 -36.03 25.58 -19.25
CA GLU A 14 -34.98 25.47 -18.22
C GLU A 14 -35.32 24.45 -17.10
N ASP A 15 -36.57 23.98 -17.06
CA ASP A 15 -37.04 23.01 -16.07
C ASP A 15 -36.45 21.61 -16.29
N TYR A 16 -36.37 20.85 -15.20
CA TYR A 16 -35.97 19.45 -15.27
C TYR A 16 -37.09 18.58 -15.85
N PRO A 17 -36.81 17.71 -16.84
CA PRO A 17 -37.85 16.97 -17.55
C PRO A 17 -38.32 15.73 -16.78
N HIS A 18 -38.84 15.85 -15.55
CA HIS A 18 -39.20 14.69 -14.70
C HIS A 18 -40.14 13.70 -15.40
N VAL A 19 -41.18 14.21 -16.08
CA VAL A 19 -42.18 13.38 -16.76
C VAL A 19 -41.66 12.87 -18.09
N ALA A 20 -40.92 13.71 -18.82
CA ALA A 20 -40.30 13.35 -20.09
C ALA A 20 -39.17 12.31 -19.92
N GLU A 21 -38.39 12.35 -18.85
CA GLU A 21 -37.29 11.41 -18.60
C GLU A 21 -37.79 9.96 -18.60
N LYS A 22 -38.84 9.67 -17.82
CA LYS A 22 -39.42 8.33 -17.73
C LYS A 22 -40.03 7.89 -19.07
N ALA A 23 -40.65 8.81 -19.79
CA ALA A 23 -41.21 8.54 -21.11
C ALA A 23 -40.12 8.26 -22.16
N ILE A 24 -39.03 9.03 -22.15
CA ILE A 24 -37.86 8.85 -23.02
C ILE A 24 -37.18 7.52 -22.70
N GLU A 25 -37.02 7.17 -21.42
CA GLU A 25 -36.41 5.90 -21.00
C GLU A 25 -37.24 4.69 -21.49
N VAL A 26 -38.56 4.74 -21.30
CA VAL A 26 -39.48 3.69 -21.77
C VAL A 26 -39.44 3.59 -23.29
N LEU A 27 -39.48 4.73 -23.99
CA LEU A 27 -39.40 4.77 -25.45
C LEU A 27 -38.09 4.13 -25.94
N MET A 28 -36.93 4.54 -25.44
CA MET A 28 -35.63 3.96 -25.83
C MET A 28 -35.54 2.46 -25.53
N SER A 29 -36.14 2.01 -24.42
CA SER A 29 -36.17 0.59 -24.04
C SER A 29 -37.06 -0.24 -24.97
N LEU A 30 -38.20 0.32 -25.41
CA LEU A 30 -39.12 -0.34 -26.35
C LEU A 30 -38.57 -0.36 -27.78
N ILE A 31 -37.91 0.71 -28.22
CA ILE A 31 -37.32 0.80 -29.57
C ILE A 31 -36.21 -0.22 -29.77
N LYS A 32 -35.45 -0.57 -28.72
CA LYS A 32 -34.47 -1.65 -28.78
C LYS A 32 -35.08 -3.02 -29.15
N ARG A 33 -36.37 -3.23 -28.81
CA ARG A 33 -37.13 -4.43 -29.19
C ARG A 33 -37.69 -4.36 -30.61
N VAL A 34 -37.74 -3.17 -31.21
CA VAL A 34 -38.36 -2.88 -32.50
C VAL A 34 -37.34 -2.17 -33.41
N LYS A 35 -36.35 -2.94 -33.87
CA LYS A 35 -35.13 -2.44 -34.55
C LYS A 35 -35.38 -1.51 -35.76
N TYR A 36 -36.50 -1.65 -36.46
CA TYR A 36 -36.81 -0.83 -37.64
C TYR A 36 -37.21 0.62 -37.32
N LYS A 37 -37.53 0.95 -36.06
CA LYS A 37 -37.89 2.31 -35.61
C LYS A 37 -36.74 3.11 -35.00
N ILE A 38 -35.52 2.57 -35.00
CA ILE A 38 -34.34 3.26 -34.47
C ILE A 38 -34.12 4.62 -35.15
N PRO A 39 -34.18 4.76 -36.50
CA PRO A 39 -33.97 6.05 -37.15
C PRO A 39 -34.96 7.13 -36.71
N GLU A 40 -36.27 6.83 -36.74
CA GLU A 40 -37.34 7.78 -36.34
C GLU A 40 -37.13 8.32 -34.92
N ALA A 41 -36.66 7.46 -34.01
CA ALA A 41 -36.41 7.85 -32.64
C ALA A 41 -35.07 8.58 -32.47
N THR A 42 -34.05 8.23 -33.24
CA THR A 42 -32.78 8.96 -33.26
C THR A 42 -33.01 10.39 -33.73
N ASP A 43 -33.82 10.60 -34.77
CA ASP A 43 -34.18 11.93 -35.27
C ASP A 43 -34.97 12.74 -34.24
N LEU A 44 -35.89 12.11 -33.51
CA LEU A 44 -36.62 12.77 -32.43
C LEU A 44 -35.69 13.26 -31.33
N ILE A 45 -34.76 12.42 -30.87
CA ILE A 45 -33.82 12.79 -29.80
C ILE A 45 -32.87 13.88 -30.31
N TRP A 46 -32.39 13.81 -31.56
CA TRP A 46 -31.61 14.89 -32.16
C TRP A 46 -32.39 16.20 -32.24
N GLY A 47 -33.68 16.15 -32.59
CA GLY A 47 -34.54 17.34 -32.57
C GLY A 47 -34.64 18.01 -31.20
N VAL A 48 -34.60 17.24 -30.10
CA VAL A 48 -34.54 17.77 -28.72
C VAL A 48 -33.15 18.34 -28.39
N LEU A 49 -32.08 17.69 -28.86
CA LEU A 49 -30.71 18.14 -28.62
C LEU A 49 -30.36 19.42 -29.38
N GLU A 50 -30.92 19.60 -30.57
CA GLU A 50 -30.70 20.75 -31.46
C GLU A 50 -31.63 21.94 -31.19
N SER A 51 -32.72 21.73 -30.44
CA SER A 51 -33.64 22.82 -30.09
C SER A 51 -33.13 23.70 -28.94
N ASP A 52 -33.93 24.67 -28.55
CA ASP A 52 -33.65 25.65 -27.49
C ASP A 52 -33.98 25.16 -26.07
N TYR A 53 -34.10 23.84 -25.86
CA TYR A 53 -34.19 23.30 -24.49
C TYR A 53 -32.91 23.57 -23.69
N GLY A 54 -33.07 23.82 -22.40
CA GLY A 54 -31.99 24.05 -21.45
C GLY A 54 -31.10 22.83 -21.25
N TYR A 55 -29.95 23.03 -20.62
CA TYR A 55 -28.91 22.01 -20.52
C TYR A 55 -29.37 20.73 -19.80
N ARG A 56 -30.30 20.84 -18.84
CA ARG A 56 -30.81 19.69 -18.05
C ARG A 56 -31.49 18.67 -18.94
N THR A 57 -32.40 19.13 -19.81
CA THR A 57 -33.14 18.26 -20.73
C THR A 57 -32.20 17.57 -21.73
N LYS A 58 -31.25 18.33 -22.29
CA LYS A 58 -30.25 17.79 -23.22
C LYS A 58 -29.35 16.75 -22.54
N MET A 59 -28.90 17.03 -21.32
CA MET A 59 -28.07 16.12 -20.51
C MET A 59 -28.78 14.81 -20.17
N VAL A 60 -30.06 14.87 -19.79
CA VAL A 60 -30.88 13.67 -19.54
C VAL A 60 -30.99 12.81 -20.80
N CYS A 61 -31.23 13.43 -21.96
CA CYS A 61 -31.30 12.71 -23.23
C CYS A 61 -29.98 11.99 -23.55
N ILE A 62 -28.83 12.65 -23.39
CA ILE A 62 -27.51 12.07 -23.66
C ILE A 62 -27.21 10.92 -22.66
N ARG A 63 -27.56 11.10 -21.38
CA ARG A 63 -27.38 10.07 -20.34
C ARG A 63 -28.19 8.81 -20.65
N LEU A 64 -29.49 8.95 -20.88
CA LEU A 64 -30.36 7.82 -21.21
C LEU A 64 -29.89 7.14 -22.52
N ALA A 65 -29.46 7.92 -23.50
CA ALA A 65 -28.92 7.38 -24.73
C ALA A 65 -27.64 6.54 -24.51
N LYS A 66 -26.75 6.95 -23.59
CA LYS A 66 -25.58 6.16 -23.17
C LYS A 66 -26.01 4.86 -22.50
N GLU A 67 -26.86 4.92 -21.49
CA GLU A 67 -27.32 3.75 -20.72
C GLU A 67 -28.00 2.71 -21.59
N LYS A 68 -28.80 3.17 -22.56
CA LYS A 68 -29.50 2.29 -23.48
C LYS A 68 -28.68 1.97 -24.73
N GLY A 69 -27.45 2.48 -24.88
CA GLY A 69 -26.59 2.24 -26.06
C GLY A 69 -27.28 2.62 -27.37
N PHE A 70 -27.92 3.80 -27.37
CA PHE A 70 -28.84 4.24 -28.42
C PHE A 70 -28.12 4.86 -29.61
N PHE A 71 -27.11 5.72 -29.38
CA PHE A 71 -26.36 6.36 -30.46
C PHE A 71 -25.25 5.45 -31.02
N PRO A 72 -25.13 5.32 -32.35
CA PRO A 72 -24.01 4.63 -32.99
C PRO A 72 -22.71 5.43 -32.88
N SER A 73 -21.55 4.76 -33.04
CA SER A 73 -20.22 5.40 -32.93
C SER A 73 -20.01 6.57 -33.90
N ARG A 74 -20.70 6.57 -35.05
CA ARG A 74 -20.66 7.69 -36.03
C ARG A 74 -21.17 9.01 -35.45
N ASP A 75 -22.06 8.96 -34.46
CA ASP A 75 -22.65 10.14 -33.83
C ASP A 75 -21.83 10.63 -32.64
N ALA A 76 -20.83 9.85 -32.19
CA ALA A 76 -20.04 10.14 -31.01
C ALA A 76 -19.36 11.52 -31.08
N LYS A 77 -18.82 11.91 -32.24
CA LYS A 77 -18.19 13.23 -32.43
C LYS A 77 -19.18 14.38 -32.25
N LYS A 78 -20.40 14.25 -32.77
CA LYS A 78 -21.46 15.27 -32.61
C LYS A 78 -21.84 15.43 -31.13
N ILE A 79 -22.03 14.31 -30.42
CA ILE A 79 -22.39 14.31 -29.00
C ILE A 79 -21.28 14.90 -28.15
N VAL A 80 -20.02 14.57 -28.46
CA VAL A 80 -18.85 15.13 -27.79
C VAL A 80 -18.77 16.66 -27.94
N CYS A 81 -18.98 17.18 -29.15
CA CYS A 81 -19.05 18.63 -29.37
C CYS A 81 -20.20 19.26 -28.58
N LEU A 82 -21.38 18.63 -28.59
CA LEU A 82 -22.52 19.11 -27.82
C LEU A 82 -22.23 19.14 -26.31
N CYS A 83 -21.62 18.10 -25.74
CA CYS A 83 -21.19 18.08 -24.34
C CYS A 83 -20.18 19.21 -24.04
N LYS A 84 -19.25 19.47 -24.96
CA LYS A 84 -18.28 20.56 -24.82
C LYS A 84 -18.98 21.93 -24.76
N ASP A 85 -19.95 22.17 -25.64
CA ASP A 85 -20.70 23.43 -25.68
C ASP A 85 -21.57 23.60 -24.42
N LEU A 86 -22.27 22.53 -24.03
CA LEU A 86 -23.11 22.49 -22.84
C LEU A 86 -22.33 22.75 -21.56
N LEU A 87 -21.07 22.31 -21.47
CA LEU A 87 -20.27 22.44 -20.25
C LEU A 87 -20.16 23.90 -19.75
N SER A 88 -20.21 24.89 -20.65
CA SER A 88 -20.20 26.31 -20.26
C SER A 88 -21.48 26.76 -19.54
N LEU A 89 -22.61 26.12 -19.84
CA LEU A 89 -23.95 26.45 -19.31
C LEU A 89 -24.29 25.67 -18.04
N VAL A 90 -23.69 24.50 -17.90
CA VAL A 90 -24.00 23.52 -16.86
C VAL A 90 -23.45 23.97 -15.50
N LYS A 91 -24.27 23.81 -14.45
CA LYS A 91 -23.95 24.17 -13.05
C LYS A 91 -23.91 22.95 -12.14
N ASP A 92 -23.19 23.07 -11.02
CA ASP A 92 -23.15 22.08 -9.93
C ASP A 92 -22.79 20.66 -10.41
N SER A 93 -23.44 19.64 -9.82
CA SER A 93 -23.23 18.22 -10.11
C SER A 93 -23.48 17.81 -11.56
N TRP A 94 -24.13 18.66 -12.35
CA TRP A 94 -24.32 18.40 -13.78
C TRP A 94 -23.03 18.55 -14.57
N ARG A 95 -22.05 19.35 -14.09
CA ARG A 95 -20.77 19.54 -14.79
C ARG A 95 -19.98 18.25 -14.86
N GLU A 96 -19.93 17.53 -13.74
CA GLU A 96 -19.29 16.20 -13.66
C GLU A 96 -19.96 15.23 -14.64
N ASN A 97 -21.29 15.11 -14.58
CA ASN A 97 -22.07 14.30 -15.51
C ASN A 97 -21.78 14.65 -16.98
N CYS A 98 -21.66 15.95 -17.31
CA CYS A 98 -21.35 16.42 -18.66
C CYS A 98 -19.98 15.93 -19.13
N CYS A 99 -18.96 16.08 -18.27
CA CYS A 99 -17.63 15.59 -18.56
C CYS A 99 -17.58 14.06 -18.69
N GLU A 100 -18.28 13.31 -17.84
CA GLU A 100 -18.31 11.85 -17.91
C GLU A 100 -18.98 11.33 -19.20
N LEU A 101 -20.08 11.96 -19.62
CA LEU A 101 -20.73 11.65 -20.89
C LEU A 101 -19.80 12.02 -22.06
N GLY A 102 -19.17 13.19 -22.01
CA GLY A 102 -18.17 13.63 -22.98
C GLY A 102 -17.01 12.64 -23.12
N LEU A 103 -16.44 12.17 -22.01
CA LEU A 103 -15.38 11.16 -21.98
C LEU A 103 -15.84 9.83 -22.56
N PHE A 104 -17.03 9.36 -22.19
CA PHE A 104 -17.60 8.13 -22.72
C PHE A 104 -17.69 8.17 -24.25
N TYR A 105 -18.29 9.21 -24.83
CA TYR A 105 -18.42 9.32 -26.28
C TYR A 105 -17.08 9.64 -26.97
N SER A 106 -16.18 10.37 -26.32
CA SER A 106 -14.82 10.57 -26.85
C SER A 106 -14.10 9.23 -27.07
N SER A 107 -14.26 8.28 -26.14
CA SER A 107 -13.68 6.93 -26.28
C SER A 107 -14.22 6.11 -27.47
N LYS A 108 -15.35 6.52 -28.07
CA LYS A 108 -15.96 5.87 -29.24
C LYS A 108 -15.45 6.45 -30.57
N ILE A 109 -14.69 7.54 -30.55
CA ILE A 109 -14.12 8.18 -31.73
C ILE A 109 -12.82 7.48 -32.12
N GLN A 110 -12.70 7.06 -33.38
CA GLN A 110 -11.47 6.47 -33.91
C GLN A 110 -10.48 7.57 -34.35
N GLY A 111 -9.20 7.44 -34.00
CA GLY A 111 -8.11 8.32 -34.45
C GLY A 111 -8.04 9.72 -33.84
N GLU A 112 -9.18 10.32 -33.48
CA GLU A 112 -9.27 11.74 -33.06
C GLU A 112 -9.80 11.94 -31.62
N ALA A 113 -9.90 10.88 -30.81
CA ALA A 113 -10.46 10.96 -29.46
C ALA A 113 -9.64 11.86 -28.49
N LYS A 114 -8.31 11.89 -28.67
CA LYS A 114 -7.37 12.41 -27.68
C LYS A 114 -7.60 13.89 -27.31
N PRO A 115 -7.78 14.83 -28.25
CA PRO A 115 -8.05 16.22 -27.88
C PRO A 115 -9.34 16.41 -27.06
N TYR A 116 -10.40 15.64 -27.38
CA TYR A 116 -11.66 15.70 -26.64
C TYR A 116 -11.53 15.09 -25.24
N MET A 117 -10.85 13.95 -25.12
CA MET A 117 -10.59 13.34 -23.81
C MET A 117 -9.76 14.28 -22.92
N ASN A 118 -8.73 14.91 -23.47
CA ASN A 118 -7.91 15.88 -22.75
C ASN A 118 -8.75 17.05 -22.23
N PHE A 119 -9.65 17.59 -23.06
CA PHE A 119 -10.53 18.69 -22.68
C PHE A 119 -11.42 18.34 -21.48
N PHE A 120 -12.10 17.18 -21.51
CA PHE A 120 -12.99 16.80 -20.40
C PHE A 120 -12.22 16.40 -19.13
N TYR A 121 -11.05 15.76 -19.27
CA TYR A 121 -10.20 15.51 -18.10
C TYR A 121 -9.66 16.81 -17.50
N GLU A 122 -9.26 17.79 -18.30
CA GLU A 122 -8.88 19.11 -17.80
C GLU A 122 -10.03 19.76 -17.04
N ALA A 123 -11.24 19.76 -17.60
CA ALA A 123 -12.42 20.33 -16.96
C ALA A 123 -12.79 19.66 -15.64
N LEU A 124 -12.66 18.32 -15.54
CA LEU A 124 -12.83 17.61 -14.28
C LEU A 124 -11.75 18.00 -13.27
N GLY A 125 -10.49 18.10 -13.69
CA GLY A 125 -9.42 18.56 -12.81
C GLY A 125 -9.63 19.98 -12.29
N ASP A 126 -10.05 20.90 -13.15
CA ASP A 126 -10.34 22.29 -12.78
C ASP A 126 -11.53 22.38 -11.81
N MET A 127 -12.54 21.52 -11.99
CA MET A 127 -13.69 21.43 -11.09
C MET A 127 -13.25 20.97 -9.69
N GLU A 128 -12.47 19.90 -9.59
CA GLU A 128 -11.92 19.40 -8.31
C GLU A 128 -11.06 20.46 -7.62
N MET A 129 -10.19 21.14 -8.36
CA MET A 129 -9.38 22.25 -7.81
C MET A 129 -10.25 23.42 -7.32
N GLY A 130 -11.39 23.68 -7.98
CA GLY A 130 -12.36 24.69 -7.57
C GLY A 130 -13.15 24.33 -6.30
N GLN A 131 -13.16 23.06 -5.88
CA GLN A 131 -13.79 22.61 -4.62
C GLN A 131 -12.88 22.77 -3.40
N LEU A 132 -11.60 23.13 -3.60
CA LEU A 132 -10.68 23.32 -2.48
C LEU A 132 -11.15 24.49 -1.61
N VAL A 133 -11.31 24.21 -0.32
CA VAL A 133 -11.69 25.21 0.68
C VAL A 133 -10.43 25.67 1.39
N ASP A 134 -10.21 26.99 1.48
CA ASP A 134 -9.09 27.50 2.26
C ASP A 134 -9.28 27.13 3.75
N PRO A 135 -8.38 26.34 4.36
CA PRO A 135 -8.49 25.97 5.76
C PRO A 135 -8.52 27.18 6.72
N ALA A 136 -8.06 28.37 6.28
CA ALA A 136 -8.13 29.59 7.06
C ALA A 136 -9.57 30.10 7.28
N THR A 137 -10.53 29.76 6.40
CA THR A 137 -11.92 30.22 6.53
C THR A 137 -12.67 29.53 7.67
N ALA A 138 -12.17 28.38 8.15
CA ALA A 138 -12.69 27.68 9.32
C ALA A 138 -11.55 26.87 9.98
N SER A 139 -10.61 27.57 10.62
CA SER A 139 -9.36 27.03 11.15
C SER A 139 -9.50 25.84 12.11
N ASN A 140 -10.65 25.70 12.79
CA ASN A 140 -10.93 24.60 13.71
C ASN A 140 -11.60 23.39 13.05
N ASN A 141 -11.95 23.46 11.77
CA ASN A 141 -12.59 22.36 11.07
C ASN A 141 -11.56 21.37 10.50
N ILE A 142 -11.27 20.34 11.29
CA ILE A 142 -10.33 19.28 10.91
C ILE A 142 -10.74 18.51 9.66
N ALA A 143 -12.01 18.55 9.20
CA ALA A 143 -12.48 17.85 8.02
C ALA A 143 -12.02 18.50 6.70
N ILE A 144 -11.79 19.82 6.69
CA ILE A 144 -11.42 20.56 5.47
C ILE A 144 -10.12 20.01 4.84
N PRO A 145 -9.02 19.82 5.61
CA PRO A 145 -7.82 19.21 5.04
C PRO A 145 -8.06 17.82 4.44
N TRP A 146 -8.91 16.98 5.04
CA TRP A 146 -9.22 15.65 4.48
C TRP A 146 -10.02 15.74 3.17
N MET A 147 -10.98 16.66 3.08
CA MET A 147 -11.74 16.88 1.83
C MET A 147 -10.85 17.42 0.71
N ASN A 148 -10.02 18.42 1.03
CA ASN A 148 -9.06 19.00 0.09
C ASN A 148 -8.04 17.96 -0.43
N GLU A 149 -7.66 16.99 0.41
CA GLU A 149 -6.79 15.89 0.02
C GLU A 149 -7.42 15.08 -1.13
N ASP A 150 -8.69 14.66 -0.97
CA ASP A 150 -9.44 13.89 -1.97
C ASP A 150 -9.58 14.65 -3.30
N HIS A 151 -10.01 15.91 -3.23
CA HIS A 151 -10.15 16.77 -4.41
C HIS A 151 -8.80 16.95 -5.14
N SER A 152 -7.72 17.22 -4.41
CA SER A 152 -6.40 17.40 -5.02
C SER A 152 -5.89 16.09 -5.66
N GLN A 153 -6.16 14.93 -5.05
CA GLN A 153 -5.81 13.62 -5.62
C GLN A 153 -6.55 13.35 -6.93
N LYS A 154 -7.86 13.61 -6.97
CA LYS A 154 -8.67 13.49 -8.19
C LYS A 154 -8.17 14.44 -9.27
N ALA A 155 -7.90 15.70 -8.93
CA ALA A 155 -7.36 16.68 -9.85
C ALA A 155 -6.03 16.23 -10.48
N MET A 156 -5.08 15.75 -9.67
CA MET A 156 -3.80 15.20 -10.16
C MET A 156 -4.02 14.05 -11.15
N ALA A 157 -4.93 13.12 -10.83
CA ALA A 157 -5.25 11.98 -11.69
C ALA A 157 -5.88 12.42 -13.03
N PHE A 158 -6.78 13.41 -13.00
CA PHE A 158 -7.39 13.95 -14.20
C PHE A 158 -6.39 14.73 -15.07
N TYR A 159 -5.59 15.62 -14.49
CA TYR A 159 -4.56 16.34 -15.25
C TYR A 159 -3.49 15.41 -15.83
N GLN A 160 -3.15 14.31 -15.13
CA GLN A 160 -2.28 13.27 -15.67
C GLN A 160 -2.89 12.61 -16.92
N LYS A 161 -4.18 12.28 -16.89
CA LYS A 161 -4.89 11.71 -18.06
C LYS A 161 -5.02 12.70 -19.21
N ALA A 162 -5.11 14.00 -18.93
CA ALA A 162 -5.11 15.07 -19.93
C ALA A 162 -3.71 15.38 -20.50
N GLY A 163 -2.64 14.88 -19.90
CA GLY A 163 -1.25 15.22 -20.28
C GLY A 163 -0.84 16.64 -19.88
N LEU A 164 -1.49 17.24 -18.88
CA LEU A 164 -1.26 18.63 -18.45
C LEU A 164 -0.32 18.71 -17.25
N THR A 165 0.98 18.56 -17.50
CA THR A 165 2.01 18.49 -16.45
C THR A 165 2.03 19.73 -15.54
N GLN A 166 1.86 20.94 -16.10
CA GLN A 166 1.89 22.16 -15.28
C GLN A 166 0.72 22.23 -14.29
N LYS A 167 -0.51 21.93 -14.74
CA LYS A 167 -1.69 21.90 -13.86
C LYS A 167 -1.59 20.79 -12.83
N ARG A 168 -1.12 19.60 -13.24
CA ARG A 168 -0.84 18.48 -12.32
C ARG A 168 0.14 18.89 -11.22
N ASN A 169 1.24 19.56 -11.57
CA ASN A 169 2.24 19.99 -10.59
C ASN A 169 1.69 21.07 -9.63
N ARG A 170 0.77 21.94 -10.08
CA ARG A 170 0.07 22.88 -9.19
C ARG A 170 -0.88 22.17 -8.23
N ALA A 171 -1.63 21.18 -8.71
CA ALA A 171 -2.48 20.34 -7.85
C ALA A 171 -1.64 19.56 -6.83
N GLU A 172 -0.48 19.06 -7.23
CA GLU A 172 0.47 18.40 -6.34
C GLU A 172 1.04 19.35 -5.28
N LEU A 173 1.33 20.59 -5.64
CA LEU A 173 1.75 21.61 -4.68
C LEU A 173 0.64 21.90 -3.66
N ALA A 174 -0.61 22.08 -4.12
CA ALA A 174 -1.76 22.27 -3.25
C ALA A 174 -1.97 21.08 -2.30
N PHE A 175 -1.85 19.85 -2.82
CA PHE A 175 -1.89 18.62 -2.05
C PHE A 175 -0.83 18.61 -0.94
N ARG A 176 0.44 18.91 -1.27
CA ARG A 176 1.55 18.92 -0.29
C ARG A 176 1.36 19.99 0.79
N GLU A 177 0.91 21.18 0.44
CA GLU A 177 0.64 22.25 1.42
C GLU A 177 -0.56 21.92 2.31
N ASN A 178 -1.61 21.33 1.75
CA ASN A 178 -2.77 20.89 2.50
C ASN A 178 -2.44 19.78 3.50
N LYS A 179 -1.55 18.86 3.12
CA LYS A 179 -1.11 17.74 3.96
C LYS A 179 -0.53 18.18 5.31
N LYS A 180 0.19 19.31 5.34
CA LYS A 180 0.76 19.88 6.57
C LYS A 180 -0.30 20.29 7.61
N LYS A 181 -1.56 20.44 7.18
CA LYS A 181 -2.70 20.88 8.01
C LYS A 181 -3.57 19.71 8.47
N MET A 182 -3.30 18.49 7.99
CA MET A 182 -4.09 17.32 8.35
C MET A 182 -3.84 16.93 9.81
N VAL A 183 -4.93 16.66 10.53
CA VAL A 183 -4.88 16.19 11.91
C VAL A 183 -5.44 14.78 11.97
N MET A 184 -4.59 13.83 12.35
CA MET A 184 -5.00 12.45 12.62
C MET A 184 -5.29 12.30 14.12
N LEU A 185 -6.54 11.97 14.45
CA LEU A 185 -6.91 11.70 15.84
C LEU A 185 -6.38 10.32 16.26
N HIS A 186 -5.63 10.31 17.34
CA HIS A 186 -5.04 9.09 17.89
C HIS A 186 -5.89 8.62 19.07
N PHE A 187 -6.38 7.39 18.99
CA PHE A 187 -7.10 6.74 20.09
C PHE A 187 -6.29 5.56 20.58
N LYS A 188 -6.00 5.53 21.88
CA LYS A 188 -5.34 4.39 22.50
C LYS A 188 -6.39 3.34 22.82
N ILE A 189 -6.27 2.16 22.22
CA ILE A 189 -7.08 1.00 22.56
C ILE A 189 -6.24 0.09 23.46
N GLU A 190 -6.63 0.00 24.73
CA GLU A 190 -6.01 -0.95 25.66
C GLU A 190 -6.81 -2.25 25.67
N LYS A 191 -6.15 -3.36 25.33
CA LYS A 191 -6.70 -4.70 25.54
C LYS A 191 -5.91 -5.36 26.67
N LYS A 192 -6.62 -5.87 27.68
CA LYS A 192 -5.99 -6.71 28.70
C LYS A 192 -5.53 -8.02 28.06
N THR A 193 -4.24 -8.31 28.17
CA THR A 193 -3.69 -9.60 27.78
C THR A 193 -4.27 -10.70 28.67
N ASP A 194 -4.55 -11.87 28.10
CA ASP A 194 -5.03 -13.04 28.85
C ASP A 194 -3.98 -13.45 29.91
N LYS A 195 -4.44 -13.70 31.14
CA LYS A 195 -3.56 -14.10 32.25
C LYS A 195 -2.75 -15.36 31.93
N LYS A 196 -3.32 -16.33 31.20
CA LYS A 196 -2.63 -17.56 30.82
C LYS A 196 -1.48 -17.30 29.84
N ILE A 197 -1.65 -16.31 28.96
CA ILE A 197 -0.58 -15.91 28.02
C ILE A 197 0.56 -15.25 28.80
N VAL A 198 0.24 -14.38 29.76
CA VAL A 198 1.24 -13.74 30.62
C VAL A 198 2.01 -14.78 31.43
N GLU A 199 1.30 -15.75 32.04
CA GLU A 199 1.91 -16.84 32.80
C GLU A 199 2.82 -17.72 31.94
N TYR A 200 2.35 -18.11 30.74
CA TYR A 200 3.15 -18.88 29.79
C TYR A 200 4.47 -18.19 29.45
N PHE A 201 4.41 -16.90 29.10
CA PHE A 201 5.60 -16.15 28.73
C PHE A 201 6.52 -15.86 29.92
N GLY A 202 5.97 -15.68 31.13
CA GLY A 202 6.78 -15.57 32.35
C GLY A 202 7.56 -16.85 32.64
N ASN A 203 6.93 -18.01 32.49
CA ASN A 203 7.59 -19.31 32.66
C ASN A 203 8.65 -19.55 31.58
N LEU A 204 8.35 -19.22 30.32
CA LEU A 204 9.30 -19.31 29.22
C LEU A 204 10.51 -18.40 29.44
N GLU A 205 10.31 -17.16 29.87
CA GLU A 205 11.39 -16.23 30.17
C GLU A 205 12.33 -16.79 31.25
N LYS A 206 11.76 -17.30 32.35
CA LYS A 206 12.54 -17.92 33.42
C LYS A 206 13.39 -19.07 32.91
N GLU A 207 12.79 -20.01 32.18
CA GLU A 207 13.49 -21.17 31.63
C GLU A 207 14.65 -20.77 30.70
N LEU A 208 14.41 -19.82 29.77
CA LEU A 208 15.43 -19.41 28.80
C LEU A 208 16.58 -18.65 29.45
N LEU A 209 16.30 -17.83 30.47
CA LEU A 209 17.31 -17.06 31.18
C LEU A 209 18.14 -17.90 32.16
N GLU A 210 17.56 -18.93 32.78
CA GLU A 210 18.30 -19.89 33.63
C GLU A 210 19.19 -20.83 32.79
N GLY A 211 18.88 -21.00 31.51
CA GLY A 211 19.62 -21.85 30.57
C GLY A 211 20.94 -21.27 30.05
N LYS A 212 21.53 -21.99 29.08
CA LYS A 212 22.71 -21.52 28.33
C LYS A 212 22.30 -20.44 27.31
N LEU A 213 23.20 -19.50 27.01
CA LEU A 213 22.95 -18.48 25.99
C LEU A 213 22.55 -19.07 24.63
N SER A 214 23.15 -20.19 24.22
CA SER A 214 22.79 -20.85 22.95
C SER A 214 21.31 -21.23 22.92
N TRP A 215 20.76 -21.69 24.05
CA TRP A 215 19.34 -22.04 24.17
C TRP A 215 18.44 -20.82 23.97
N LEU A 216 18.78 -19.68 24.58
CA LEU A 216 18.07 -18.42 24.36
C LEU A 216 18.11 -18.01 22.88
N LEU A 217 19.30 -18.01 22.28
CA LEU A 217 19.50 -17.58 20.89
C LEU A 217 18.84 -18.51 19.88
N GLU A 218 18.88 -19.82 20.10
CA GLU A 218 18.16 -20.81 19.28
C GLU A 218 16.65 -20.60 19.33
N ASN A 219 16.09 -20.30 20.52
CA ASN A 219 14.65 -20.03 20.66
C ASN A 219 14.24 -18.69 20.02
N LEU A 220 15.12 -17.68 20.05
CA LEU A 220 14.88 -16.42 19.33
C LEU A 220 15.03 -16.59 17.81
N SER A 221 15.90 -17.51 17.35
CA SER A 221 16.13 -17.84 15.94
C SER A 221 15.05 -18.75 15.35
N CYS A 222 14.46 -19.63 16.17
CA CYS A 222 13.37 -20.53 15.82
C CYS A 222 12.18 -20.35 16.78
N PRO A 223 11.38 -19.29 16.61
CA PRO A 223 10.41 -18.84 17.61
C PRO A 223 9.11 -19.65 17.68
N VAL A 224 9.17 -20.99 17.56
CA VAL A 224 8.00 -21.87 17.79
C VAL A 224 7.37 -21.59 19.15
N ARG A 225 8.22 -21.44 20.18
CA ARG A 225 7.80 -21.18 21.56
C ARG A 225 7.38 -19.75 21.82
N PHE A 226 7.77 -18.81 20.95
CA PHE A 226 7.30 -17.43 21.02
C PHE A 226 5.94 -17.22 20.33
N LEU A 227 5.32 -18.30 19.81
CA LEU A 227 3.97 -18.28 19.23
C LEU A 227 3.82 -17.25 18.09
N PHE A 228 4.85 -17.08 17.24
CA PHE A 228 4.68 -16.30 16.02
C PHE A 228 3.86 -17.09 15.01
N PRO A 229 2.61 -16.69 14.75
CA PRO A 229 1.70 -17.48 13.97
C PRO A 229 1.94 -17.25 12.48
N SER A 230 1.49 -18.18 11.64
CA SER A 230 1.34 -17.90 10.22
C SER A 230 0.10 -17.04 9.94
N TYR A 231 0.04 -16.40 8.78
CA TYR A 231 -1.15 -15.71 8.30
C TYR A 231 -2.35 -16.65 8.22
N GLU A 232 -2.15 -17.93 7.88
CA GLU A 232 -3.23 -18.92 7.88
C GLU A 232 -3.76 -19.19 9.28
N GLN A 233 -2.89 -19.37 10.28
CA GLN A 233 -3.31 -19.58 11.66
C GLN A 233 -4.11 -18.39 12.20
N ILE A 234 -3.74 -17.16 11.83
CA ILE A 234 -4.55 -15.99 12.17
C ILE A 234 -5.89 -16.03 11.43
N ARG A 235 -5.89 -16.30 10.12
CA ARG A 235 -7.09 -16.34 9.29
C ARG A 235 -8.11 -17.33 9.82
N LEU A 236 -7.69 -18.50 10.30
CA LEU A 236 -8.56 -19.51 10.94
C LEU A 236 -9.26 -19.00 12.21
N ARG A 237 -8.67 -18.01 12.89
CA ARG A 237 -9.24 -17.37 14.10
C ARG A 237 -9.99 -16.08 13.80
N MET A 238 -9.99 -15.60 12.55
CA MET A 238 -10.74 -14.43 12.15
C MET A 238 -12.21 -14.80 11.93
N SER A 239 -13.12 -13.94 12.40
CA SER A 239 -14.52 -14.03 12.03
C SER A 239 -14.67 -13.90 10.51
N ALA A 240 -15.51 -14.74 9.89
CA ALA A 240 -15.83 -14.65 8.46
C ALA A 240 -16.63 -13.39 8.09
N SER A 241 -17.16 -12.68 9.09
CA SER A 241 -17.90 -11.44 8.88
C SER A 241 -16.97 -10.26 8.63
N LYS A 242 -17.34 -9.41 7.66
CA LYS A 242 -16.74 -8.08 7.44
C LYS A 242 -16.65 -7.31 8.75
N SER A 243 -15.61 -6.51 8.91
CA SER A 243 -15.48 -5.64 10.08
C SER A 243 -16.67 -4.68 10.15
N THR A 244 -17.02 -4.21 11.35
CA THR A 244 -18.11 -3.23 11.53
C THR A 244 -17.89 -1.98 10.67
N VAL A 245 -16.63 -1.59 10.48
CA VAL A 245 -16.21 -0.45 9.65
C VAL A 245 -16.56 -0.68 8.17
N GLU A 246 -16.21 -1.84 7.62
CA GLU A 246 -16.57 -2.20 6.24
C GLU A 246 -18.08 -2.37 6.05
N LYS A 247 -18.80 -2.87 7.06
CA LYS A 247 -20.28 -2.99 7.01
C LYS A 247 -20.98 -1.64 6.94
N LEU A 248 -20.38 -0.60 7.54
CA LEU A 248 -20.86 0.77 7.53
C LEU A 248 -20.45 1.54 6.25
N GLY A 249 -19.75 0.89 5.32
CA GLY A 249 -19.34 1.49 4.05
C GLY A 249 -18.08 2.35 4.13
N PHE A 250 -17.35 2.33 5.25
CA PHE A 250 -16.07 3.03 5.35
C PHE A 250 -14.97 2.26 4.60
N GLU A 251 -14.14 3.00 3.87
CA GLU A 251 -12.97 2.48 3.19
C GLU A 251 -11.74 2.61 4.09
N ASN A 252 -11.03 1.50 4.30
CA ASN A 252 -9.77 1.50 5.03
C ASN A 252 -8.63 1.97 4.12
N LYS A 253 -7.89 3.00 4.55
CA LYS A 253 -6.66 3.45 3.90
C LYS A 253 -5.45 3.20 4.80
N ILE A 254 -4.35 2.73 4.22
CA ILE A 254 -3.04 2.64 4.88
C ILE A 254 -2.29 3.93 4.55
N MET A 255 -1.76 4.56 5.59
CA MET A 255 -0.92 5.74 5.47
C MET A 255 0.55 5.37 5.71
N ASP A 256 1.46 5.80 4.84
CA ASP A 256 2.89 5.67 5.05
C ASP A 256 3.45 6.77 5.97
N ILE A 257 4.74 6.68 6.30
CA ILE A 257 5.40 7.63 7.20
C ILE A 257 5.42 9.08 6.68
N ASN A 258 5.35 9.25 5.37
CA ASN A 258 5.29 10.57 4.74
C ASN A 258 3.84 11.08 4.65
N GLY A 259 2.88 10.33 5.18
CA GLY A 259 1.45 10.62 5.16
C GLY A 259 0.76 10.26 3.84
N ASN A 260 1.41 9.54 2.92
CA ASN A 260 0.75 9.13 1.67
C ASN A 260 -0.22 8.00 1.97
N SER A 261 -1.44 8.10 1.45
CA SER A 261 -2.48 7.10 1.64
C SER A 261 -2.65 6.20 0.42
N LYS A 262 -2.97 4.93 0.66
CA LYS A 262 -3.41 3.97 -0.35
C LYS A 262 -4.52 3.10 0.21
N ASP A 263 -5.33 2.52 -0.67
CA ASP A 263 -6.35 1.55 -0.23
C ASP A 263 -5.68 0.37 0.49
N ALA A 264 -6.26 0.00 1.62
CA ALA A 264 -5.68 -1.01 2.49
C ALA A 264 -5.74 -2.43 1.88
N GLY A 265 -6.65 -2.64 0.92
CA GLY A 265 -6.86 -3.90 0.23
C GLY A 265 -7.53 -4.98 1.08
N LYS A 266 -7.82 -6.12 0.46
CA LYS A 266 -8.62 -7.20 1.05
C LYS A 266 -7.95 -7.90 2.25
N ASP A 267 -6.62 -7.89 2.32
CA ASP A 267 -5.87 -8.55 3.40
C ASP A 267 -5.53 -7.60 4.57
N PHE A 268 -6.07 -6.37 4.60
CA PHE A 268 -5.77 -5.39 5.65
C PHE A 268 -6.04 -5.93 7.06
N ASP A 269 -7.25 -6.43 7.30
CA ASP A 269 -7.67 -6.94 8.61
C ASP A 269 -6.77 -8.08 9.09
N LEU A 270 -6.32 -8.94 8.15
CA LEU A 270 -5.40 -10.04 8.45
C LEU A 270 -4.04 -9.51 8.92
N ARG A 271 -3.47 -8.56 8.17
CA ARG A 271 -2.17 -7.96 8.50
C ARG A 271 -2.23 -7.13 9.77
N GLN A 272 -3.33 -6.43 10.01
CA GLN A 272 -3.55 -5.69 11.25
C GLN A 272 -3.60 -6.64 12.46
N LYS A 273 -4.35 -7.74 12.36
CA LYS A 273 -4.40 -8.76 13.43
C LYS A 273 -3.06 -9.44 13.65
N TYR A 274 -2.31 -9.72 12.57
CA TYR A 274 -0.93 -10.18 12.65
C TYR A 274 -0.05 -9.20 13.40
N GLY A 275 -0.09 -7.92 13.04
CA GLY A 275 0.66 -6.86 13.70
C GLY A 275 0.35 -6.75 15.19
N ILE A 276 -0.94 -6.78 15.56
CA ILE A 276 -1.37 -6.74 16.97
C ILE A 276 -0.82 -7.94 17.73
N TRP A 277 -0.92 -9.14 17.18
CA TRP A 277 -0.41 -10.36 17.81
C TRP A 277 1.11 -10.30 17.99
N LEU A 278 1.82 -9.95 16.92
CA LEU A 278 3.28 -9.84 16.92
C LEU A 278 3.75 -8.79 17.93
N MET A 279 3.14 -7.61 17.96
CA MET A 279 3.54 -6.53 18.88
C MET A 279 3.26 -6.87 20.33
N ASN A 280 2.20 -7.62 20.62
CA ASN A 280 1.95 -8.09 21.98
C ASN A 280 3.06 -9.03 22.47
N ILE A 281 3.64 -9.85 21.60
CA ILE A 281 4.74 -10.75 21.96
C ILE A 281 6.07 -9.98 22.03
N VAL A 282 6.40 -9.23 20.97
CA VAL A 282 7.69 -8.54 20.87
C VAL A 282 7.86 -7.51 21.97
N ARG A 283 6.86 -6.63 22.16
CA ARG A 283 6.93 -5.52 23.11
C ARG A 283 6.88 -5.98 24.55
N ASN A 284 6.00 -6.93 24.88
CA ASN A 284 5.75 -7.30 26.27
C ASN A 284 6.65 -8.44 26.76
N THR A 285 7.20 -9.26 25.85
CA THR A 285 7.98 -10.45 26.23
C THR A 285 9.39 -10.41 25.66
N VAL A 286 9.56 -10.39 24.34
CA VAL A 286 10.89 -10.60 23.72
C VAL A 286 11.86 -9.50 24.10
N ILE A 287 11.44 -8.23 24.05
CA ILE A 287 12.28 -7.09 24.43
C ILE A 287 12.71 -7.19 25.89
N ASN A 288 11.77 -7.47 26.80
CA ASN A 288 12.07 -7.61 28.23
C ASN A 288 13.07 -8.74 28.48
N MET A 289 12.88 -9.89 27.84
CA MET A 289 13.80 -11.02 27.94
C MET A 289 15.21 -10.68 27.44
N ILE A 290 15.34 -10.00 26.30
CA ILE A 290 16.63 -9.53 25.78
C ILE A 290 17.28 -8.55 26.76
N LEU A 291 16.51 -7.58 27.27
CA LEU A 291 16.99 -6.62 28.27
C LEU A 291 17.49 -7.32 29.54
N THR A 292 16.73 -8.30 30.05
CA THR A 292 17.13 -9.09 31.23
C THR A 292 18.42 -9.87 30.94
N ALA A 293 18.52 -10.54 29.78
CA ALA A 293 19.72 -11.28 29.37
C ALA A 293 20.96 -10.37 29.25
N VAL A 294 20.80 -9.14 28.75
CA VAL A 294 21.87 -8.13 28.69
C VAL A 294 22.25 -7.68 30.11
N ASN A 295 21.26 -7.38 30.95
CA ASN A 295 21.47 -6.91 32.32
C ASN A 295 22.26 -7.91 33.18
N ILE A 296 21.91 -9.20 33.11
CA ILE A 296 22.64 -10.28 33.80
C ILE A 296 23.94 -10.69 33.09
N LYS A 297 24.33 -9.98 32.03
CA LYS A 297 25.52 -10.25 31.20
C LYS A 297 25.54 -11.65 30.57
N GLN A 298 24.40 -12.31 30.47
CA GLN A 298 24.25 -13.57 29.72
C GLN A 298 24.41 -13.28 28.23
N LEU A 299 23.81 -12.18 27.73
CA LEU A 299 23.92 -11.69 26.37
C LEU A 299 24.87 -10.49 26.30
N THR A 300 26.08 -10.70 25.76
CA THR A 300 27.06 -9.64 25.47
C THR A 300 27.53 -9.74 24.03
N TYR A 301 28.07 -8.65 23.46
CA TYR A 301 28.57 -8.67 22.08
C TYR A 301 29.62 -9.77 21.86
N SER A 302 30.58 -9.91 22.77
CA SER A 302 31.62 -10.95 22.67
C SER A 302 31.04 -12.37 22.62
N LYS A 303 30.05 -12.66 23.48
CA LYS A 303 29.38 -13.98 23.50
C LYS A 303 28.53 -14.19 22.24
N LEU A 304 27.81 -13.17 21.79
CA LEU A 304 26.98 -13.21 20.60
C LEU A 304 27.82 -13.40 19.33
N ARG A 305 28.93 -12.66 19.19
CA ARG A 305 29.93 -12.84 18.12
C ARG A 305 30.47 -14.26 18.10
N LYS A 306 30.86 -14.80 19.25
CA LYS A 306 31.35 -16.19 19.36
C LYS A 306 30.29 -17.18 18.87
N TRP A 307 29.03 -16.99 19.26
CA TRP A 307 27.93 -17.86 18.83
C TRP A 307 27.68 -17.78 17.32
N PHE A 308 27.56 -16.59 16.74
CA PHE A 308 27.40 -16.45 15.28
C PHE A 308 28.52 -17.15 14.50
N LEU A 309 29.77 -16.92 14.90
CA LEU A 309 30.94 -17.47 14.19
C LEU A 309 31.14 -18.98 14.37
N LYS A 310 30.77 -19.54 15.53
CA LYS A 310 31.07 -20.95 15.85
C LYS A 310 29.87 -21.89 15.77
N ASN A 311 28.65 -21.37 15.88
CA ASN A 311 27.44 -22.16 16.04
C ASN A 311 26.42 -21.95 14.92
N THR A 312 26.70 -21.10 13.94
CA THR A 312 25.75 -20.78 12.87
C THR A 312 26.41 -20.70 11.50
N CYS A 313 25.60 -20.64 10.45
CA CYS A 313 26.08 -20.42 9.07
C CYS A 313 26.80 -19.08 8.87
N PHE A 314 26.65 -18.11 9.78
CA PHE A 314 27.24 -16.78 9.64
C PHE A 314 28.77 -16.78 9.78
N GLY A 315 29.36 -17.84 10.34
CA GLY A 315 30.81 -18.03 10.42
C GLY A 315 31.43 -18.69 9.19
N ILE A 316 30.62 -19.14 8.22
CA ILE A 316 31.11 -19.81 7.01
C ILE A 316 31.81 -18.79 6.11
N GLN A 317 32.95 -19.20 5.54
CA GLN A 317 33.70 -18.41 4.58
C GLN A 317 32.98 -18.42 3.22
N LEU A 318 32.79 -17.24 2.67
CA LEU A 318 32.11 -16.97 1.41
C LEU A 318 33.13 -16.36 0.45
N GLU A 319 33.16 -16.87 -0.77
CA GLU A 319 34.01 -16.37 -1.84
C GLU A 319 33.19 -15.55 -2.83
N TYR A 320 33.58 -14.30 -3.03
CA TYR A 320 33.00 -13.43 -4.04
C TYR A 320 34.05 -13.17 -5.12
N THR A 321 33.73 -13.51 -6.37
CA THR A 321 34.53 -13.08 -7.52
C THR A 321 34.06 -11.70 -7.96
N ARG A 322 34.91 -10.69 -7.82
CA ARG A 322 34.64 -9.31 -8.25
C ARG A 322 35.75 -8.85 -9.17
N SER A 323 35.41 -8.55 -10.43
CA SER A 323 36.37 -8.09 -11.44
C SER A 323 37.63 -8.97 -11.54
N GLY A 324 37.46 -10.29 -11.45
CA GLY A 324 38.56 -11.27 -11.52
C GLY A 324 39.33 -11.49 -10.20
N GLN A 325 39.01 -10.76 -9.12
CA GLN A 325 39.59 -10.98 -7.80
C GLN A 325 38.65 -11.80 -6.92
N VAL A 326 39.20 -12.79 -6.20
CA VAL A 326 38.46 -13.53 -5.19
C VAL A 326 38.62 -12.82 -3.85
N VAL A 327 37.51 -12.40 -3.27
CA VAL A 327 37.45 -11.79 -1.93
C VAL A 327 36.71 -12.74 -1.01
N THR A 328 37.36 -13.09 0.10
CA THR A 328 36.79 -13.96 1.14
C THR A 328 36.19 -13.13 2.28
N THR A 329 34.98 -13.45 2.70
CA THR A 329 34.32 -12.81 3.84
C THR A 329 33.34 -13.77 4.51
N THR A 330 32.67 -13.35 5.58
CA THR A 330 31.60 -14.12 6.23
C THR A 330 30.32 -13.29 6.23
N TRP A 331 29.14 -13.90 6.40
CA TRP A 331 27.93 -13.10 6.62
C TRP A 331 28.01 -12.31 7.93
N PHE A 332 28.68 -12.85 8.97
CA PHE A 332 28.84 -12.13 10.23
C PHE A 332 29.61 -10.81 10.06
N SER A 333 30.70 -10.79 9.30
CA SER A 333 31.47 -9.56 9.04
C SER A 333 30.70 -8.47 8.29
N GLN A 334 29.53 -8.79 7.73
CA GLN A 334 28.66 -7.78 7.12
C GLN A 334 27.76 -7.08 8.16
N ILE A 335 27.55 -7.68 9.32
CA ILE A 335 26.59 -7.23 10.34
C ILE A 335 27.19 -6.98 11.73
N ASP A 336 28.45 -7.36 11.97
CA ASP A 336 29.09 -7.34 13.28
C ASP A 336 29.02 -5.98 13.97
N TYR A 337 29.30 -4.90 13.24
CA TYR A 337 29.21 -3.52 13.73
C TYR A 337 27.75 -3.10 14.05
N GLY A 338 26.77 -3.62 13.31
CA GLY A 338 25.34 -3.41 13.62
C GLY A 338 24.91 -4.16 14.89
N VAL A 339 25.40 -5.40 15.07
CA VAL A 339 25.15 -6.22 16.26
C VAL A 339 25.82 -5.64 17.50
N GLU A 340 27.05 -5.15 17.39
CA GLU A 340 27.74 -4.47 18.49
C GLU A 340 26.97 -3.21 18.91
N ALA A 341 26.56 -2.40 17.94
CA ALA A 341 25.76 -1.20 18.18
C ALA A 341 24.46 -1.53 18.91
N LEU A 342 23.76 -2.59 18.49
CA LEU A 342 22.53 -3.05 19.12
C LEU A 342 22.73 -3.36 20.62
N ILE A 343 23.73 -4.17 20.97
CA ILE A 343 24.04 -4.51 22.37
C ILE A 343 24.42 -3.26 23.16
N LYS A 344 25.15 -2.32 22.56
CA LYS A 344 25.48 -1.04 23.19
C LYS A 344 24.23 -0.21 23.50
N GLN A 345 23.24 -0.19 22.61
CA GLN A 345 21.99 0.55 22.85
C GLN A 345 21.13 -0.09 23.95
N TYR A 346 21.02 -1.42 24.00
CA TYR A 346 20.36 -2.09 25.13
C TYR A 346 21.03 -1.75 26.47
N ASN A 347 22.37 -1.77 26.54
CA ASN A 347 23.09 -1.36 27.75
C ASN A 347 22.83 0.10 28.12
N ARG A 348 22.80 1.03 27.14
CA ARG A 348 22.47 2.44 27.40
C ARG A 348 21.05 2.60 27.94
N PHE A 349 20.10 1.87 27.37
CA PHE A 349 18.71 1.85 27.83
C PHE A 349 18.62 1.43 29.30
N LEU A 350 19.24 0.29 29.65
CA LEU A 350 19.26 -0.23 31.03
C LEU A 350 19.93 0.74 32.02
N GLN A 351 20.87 1.56 31.55
CA GLN A 351 21.55 2.58 32.35
C GLN A 351 20.76 3.90 32.45
N GLY A 352 19.55 3.98 31.88
CA GLY A 352 18.76 5.21 31.81
C GLY A 352 19.41 6.30 30.95
N LYS A 353 20.35 5.96 30.07
CA LYS A 353 21.02 6.90 29.16
C LYS A 353 20.22 7.07 27.88
N PRO A 354 20.32 8.24 27.21
CA PRO A 354 19.76 8.42 25.87
C PRO A 354 20.22 7.31 24.93
N THR A 355 19.32 6.78 24.11
CA THR A 355 19.60 5.71 23.15
C THR A 355 19.54 6.22 21.72
N ASP A 356 20.22 5.55 20.81
CA ASP A 356 20.24 5.86 19.39
C ASP A 356 20.25 4.57 18.57
N TRP A 357 19.09 4.22 18.02
CA TRP A 357 18.86 2.96 17.32
C TRP A 357 19.13 3.04 15.82
N ARG A 358 19.57 4.19 15.29
CA ARG A 358 19.86 4.37 13.86
C ARG A 358 20.84 3.34 13.34
N LEU A 359 22.02 3.29 13.96
CA LEU A 359 23.10 2.41 13.52
C LEU A 359 22.68 0.93 13.42
N PRO A 360 22.10 0.28 14.46
CA PRO A 360 21.68 -1.11 14.33
C PRO A 360 20.57 -1.31 13.29
N VAL A 361 19.58 -0.41 13.20
CA VAL A 361 18.47 -0.54 12.24
C VAL A 361 18.97 -0.36 10.80
N ASP A 362 19.76 0.68 10.53
CA ASP A 362 20.28 0.99 9.20
C ASP A 362 21.12 -0.14 8.63
N ILE A 363 22.01 -0.69 9.45
CA ILE A 363 22.93 -1.73 9.02
C ILE A 363 22.18 -3.04 8.84
N LEU A 364 21.49 -3.50 9.88
CA LEU A 364 20.95 -4.85 9.90
C LEU A 364 19.82 -5.00 8.87
N SER A 365 19.04 -3.94 8.61
CA SER A 365 17.95 -4.00 7.63
C SER A 365 18.44 -4.10 6.18
N ILE A 366 19.47 -3.33 5.81
CA ILE A 366 20.04 -3.36 4.46
C ILE A 366 20.84 -4.65 4.24
N ARG A 367 21.60 -5.10 5.25
CA ARG A 367 22.41 -6.32 5.16
C ARG A 367 21.57 -7.58 5.14
N PHE A 368 20.41 -7.58 5.78
CA PHE A 368 19.45 -8.70 5.70
C PHE A 368 19.15 -9.08 4.24
N GLU A 369 18.85 -8.11 3.37
CA GLU A 369 18.56 -8.39 1.96
C GLU A 369 19.75 -8.99 1.22
N GLY A 370 20.96 -8.46 1.45
CA GLY A 370 22.18 -8.99 0.83
C GLY A 370 22.43 -10.44 1.21
N ILE A 371 22.29 -10.76 2.50
CA ILE A 371 22.48 -12.12 3.01
C ILE A 371 21.39 -13.06 2.47
N LEU A 372 20.12 -12.63 2.49
CA LEU A 372 19.01 -13.42 1.96
C LEU A 372 19.20 -13.72 0.47
N ARG A 373 19.71 -12.76 -0.30
CA ARG A 373 20.01 -12.94 -1.73
C ARG A 373 21.05 -14.03 -1.95
N ASP A 374 22.14 -14.02 -1.18
CA ASP A 374 23.16 -15.06 -1.27
C ASP A 374 22.56 -16.45 -0.97
N MET A 375 21.72 -16.55 0.07
CA MET A 375 21.03 -17.79 0.45
C MET A 375 20.06 -18.29 -0.62
N VAL A 376 19.28 -17.40 -1.24
CA VAL A 376 18.40 -17.72 -2.37
C VAL A 376 19.23 -18.23 -3.56
N GLY A 377 20.33 -17.55 -3.87
CA GLY A 377 21.24 -17.94 -4.94
C GLY A 377 21.86 -19.32 -4.72
N ASP A 378 22.30 -19.64 -3.49
CA ASP A 378 22.84 -20.96 -3.12
C ASP A 378 21.85 -22.10 -3.34
N TYR A 379 20.55 -21.81 -3.22
CA TYR A 379 19.47 -22.76 -3.45
C TYR A 379 18.92 -22.76 -4.89
N GLY A 380 19.54 -21.99 -5.80
CA GLY A 380 19.16 -21.92 -7.21
C GLY A 380 17.97 -21.01 -7.51
N GLY A 381 17.59 -20.12 -6.60
CA GLY A 381 16.55 -19.12 -6.82
C GLY A 381 17.01 -17.96 -7.69
N CYS A 382 16.04 -17.21 -8.22
CA CYS A 382 16.31 -16.06 -9.09
C CYS A 382 16.73 -14.82 -8.28
N VAL A 383 18.01 -14.47 -8.35
CA VAL A 383 18.56 -13.26 -7.68
C VAL A 383 18.62 -12.04 -8.60
N THR A 384 18.30 -12.21 -9.88
CA THR A 384 18.27 -11.15 -10.90
C THR A 384 16.91 -11.10 -11.60
N LYS A 385 16.57 -9.93 -12.15
CA LYS A 385 15.34 -9.66 -12.89
C LYS A 385 15.66 -9.02 -14.23
N VAL A 386 14.91 -9.42 -15.26
CA VAL A 386 14.98 -8.82 -16.59
C VAL A 386 13.92 -7.71 -16.69
N GLY A 387 14.37 -6.49 -16.96
CA GLY A 387 13.54 -5.32 -17.20
C GLY A 387 12.82 -5.37 -18.54
N ARG A 388 11.84 -4.48 -18.73
CA ARG A 388 11.09 -4.38 -20.00
C ARG A 388 11.95 -3.92 -21.18
N ASP A 389 13.08 -3.30 -20.89
CA ASP A 389 14.13 -2.85 -21.80
C ASP A 389 15.24 -3.91 -22.01
N ASN A 390 15.01 -5.15 -21.55
CA ASN A 390 16.00 -6.23 -21.49
C ASN A 390 17.23 -5.93 -20.59
N SER A 391 17.18 -4.90 -19.74
CA SER A 391 18.21 -4.68 -18.73
C SER A 391 18.17 -5.77 -17.66
N ILE A 392 19.33 -6.18 -17.16
CA ILE A 392 19.42 -7.12 -16.04
C ILE A 392 19.68 -6.32 -14.77
N SER A 393 18.79 -6.43 -13.80
CA SER A 393 18.94 -5.80 -12.48
C SER A 393 18.85 -6.84 -11.36
N GLN A 394 19.29 -6.48 -10.17
CA GLN A 394 19.16 -7.33 -8.99
C GLN A 394 17.68 -7.42 -8.57
N ALA A 395 17.22 -8.62 -8.21
CA ALA A 395 15.87 -8.83 -7.70
C ALA A 395 15.67 -7.99 -6.42
N LEU A 396 14.52 -7.32 -6.26
CA LEU A 396 14.25 -6.56 -5.03
C LEU A 396 13.91 -7.53 -3.88
N LEU A 397 13.95 -7.05 -2.63
CA LEU A 397 13.59 -7.88 -1.47
C LEU A 397 12.20 -8.54 -1.61
N ASP A 398 11.22 -7.82 -2.13
CA ASP A 398 9.88 -8.35 -2.42
C ASP A 398 9.88 -9.49 -3.45
N ASP A 399 10.80 -9.45 -4.41
CA ASP A 399 10.96 -10.51 -5.41
C ASP A 399 11.65 -11.72 -4.75
N LEU A 400 12.72 -11.50 -3.97
CA LEU A 400 13.43 -12.56 -3.25
C LEU A 400 12.51 -13.33 -2.30
N LEU A 401 11.66 -12.62 -1.53
CA LEU A 401 10.71 -13.22 -0.58
C LEU A 401 9.61 -14.07 -1.24
N ARG A 402 9.47 -14.01 -2.58
CA ARG A 402 8.52 -14.83 -3.35
C ARG A 402 9.16 -16.05 -4.00
N GLU A 403 10.49 -16.17 -3.93
CA GLU A 403 11.19 -17.30 -4.55
C GLU A 403 10.76 -18.62 -3.88
N PRO A 404 10.27 -19.61 -4.66
CA PRO A 404 9.79 -20.88 -4.10
C PRO A 404 10.85 -21.64 -3.31
N CYS A 405 12.13 -21.45 -3.63
CA CYS A 405 13.24 -22.09 -2.93
C CYS A 405 13.34 -21.66 -1.46
N LEU A 406 12.79 -20.51 -1.07
CA LEU A 406 12.79 -20.07 0.33
C LEU A 406 12.03 -21.04 1.24
N LEU A 407 11.01 -21.74 0.75
CA LEU A 407 10.30 -22.75 1.55
C LEU A 407 11.14 -24.01 1.80
N GLN A 408 12.24 -24.19 1.06
CA GLN A 408 13.23 -25.24 1.35
C GLN A 408 14.23 -24.80 2.43
N ILE A 409 14.29 -23.51 2.73
CA ILE A 409 15.27 -22.89 3.62
C ILE A 409 14.62 -22.50 4.96
N PHE A 410 13.47 -21.85 4.88
CA PHE A 410 12.76 -21.23 5.99
C PHE A 410 11.34 -21.73 6.08
N ARG A 411 10.77 -21.67 7.28
CA ARG A 411 9.36 -21.98 7.47
C ARG A 411 8.52 -20.83 6.95
N LYS A 412 7.26 -21.12 6.64
CA LYS A 412 6.28 -20.13 6.18
C LYS A 412 6.16 -18.96 7.16
N GLU A 413 6.16 -19.23 8.47
CA GLU A 413 6.09 -18.22 9.53
C GLU A 413 7.30 -17.28 9.53
N ASP A 414 8.48 -17.77 9.13
CA ASP A 414 9.69 -16.95 9.04
C ASP A 414 9.60 -16.01 7.83
N ILE A 415 9.17 -16.52 6.67
CA ILE A 415 8.97 -15.72 5.46
C ILE A 415 7.91 -14.64 5.68
N GLU A 416 6.76 -14.99 6.25
CA GLU A 416 5.68 -14.04 6.55
C GLU A 416 6.11 -12.99 7.59
N PHE A 417 6.99 -13.36 8.53
CA PHE A 417 7.60 -12.40 9.45
C PHE A 417 8.55 -11.44 8.72
N PHE A 418 9.41 -11.93 7.84
CA PHE A 418 10.29 -11.08 7.02
C PHE A 418 9.48 -10.12 6.14
N GLU A 419 8.42 -10.62 5.50
CA GLU A 419 7.50 -9.82 4.70
C GLU A 419 6.88 -8.71 5.56
N TYR A 420 6.38 -9.06 6.75
CA TYR A 420 5.75 -8.09 7.63
C TYR A 420 6.74 -7.02 8.13
N VAL A 421 7.98 -7.39 8.44
CA VAL A 421 8.99 -6.44 8.96
C VAL A 421 9.52 -5.54 7.86
N PHE A 422 9.87 -6.08 6.68
CA PHE A 422 10.66 -5.33 5.70
C PHE A 422 9.89 -4.76 4.52
N THR A 423 8.65 -5.18 4.28
CA THR A 423 7.89 -4.78 3.08
C THR A 423 6.71 -3.87 3.42
N ALA A 424 6.09 -3.29 2.39
CA ALA A 424 4.87 -2.49 2.50
C ALA A 424 3.63 -3.28 2.97
N LYS A 425 3.79 -4.58 3.31
CA LYS A 425 2.78 -5.40 3.99
C LYS A 425 2.71 -5.14 5.50
N GLY A 426 3.75 -4.57 6.10
CA GLY A 426 3.77 -4.22 7.53
C GLY A 426 4.63 -2.98 7.79
N TYR A 427 5.70 -3.15 8.57
CA TYR A 427 6.55 -2.04 9.03
C TYR A 427 7.38 -1.38 7.92
N ASN A 428 7.66 -2.09 6.83
CA ASN A 428 8.38 -1.57 5.67
C ASN A 428 9.78 -0.98 6.01
N ILE A 429 10.43 -1.51 7.07
CA ILE A 429 11.67 -0.92 7.64
C ILE A 429 12.75 -0.76 6.57
N ARG A 430 12.98 -1.80 5.76
CA ARG A 430 14.02 -1.78 4.72
C ARG A 430 13.81 -0.62 3.75
N ASN A 431 12.57 -0.40 3.30
CA ASN A 431 12.27 0.69 2.36
C ASN A 431 12.46 2.05 3.01
N TYR A 432 12.02 2.22 4.26
CA TYR A 432 12.14 3.49 4.97
C TYR A 432 13.59 3.86 5.27
N VAL A 433 14.42 2.88 5.61
CA VAL A 433 15.88 3.06 5.75
C VAL A 433 16.53 3.37 4.40
N ALA A 434 16.30 2.52 3.39
CA ALA A 434 17.00 2.62 2.10
C ALA A 434 16.74 3.93 1.35
N HIS A 435 15.55 4.52 1.55
CA HIS A 435 15.15 5.78 0.94
C HIS A 435 15.25 6.98 1.89
N ALA A 436 15.87 6.81 3.07
CA ALA A 436 16.05 7.85 4.08
C ALA A 436 14.74 8.55 4.50
N PHE A 437 13.65 7.79 4.58
CA PHE A 437 12.36 8.30 5.08
C PHE A 437 12.30 8.33 6.60
N TYR A 438 13.05 7.46 7.29
CA TYR A 438 13.17 7.54 8.74
C TYR A 438 14.01 8.74 9.17
N ILE A 439 13.43 9.57 10.03
CA ILE A 439 14.13 10.60 10.81
C ILE A 439 14.53 10.03 12.19
N PRO A 440 15.45 10.67 12.94
CA PRO A 440 15.99 10.09 14.18
C PRO A 440 14.96 9.59 15.21
N GLN A 441 13.77 10.20 15.25
CA GLN A 441 12.68 9.85 16.16
C GLN A 441 11.94 8.56 15.78
N ASP A 442 12.02 8.14 14.52
CA ASP A 442 11.37 6.93 14.02
C ASP A 442 12.14 5.66 14.40
N TYR A 443 13.41 5.81 14.77
CA TYR A 443 14.27 4.70 15.18
C TYR A 443 14.03 4.35 16.64
N GLY A 444 13.39 3.22 16.88
CA GLY A 444 13.12 2.71 18.21
C GLY A 444 13.75 1.34 18.49
N MET A 445 13.64 0.95 19.77
CA MET A 445 14.02 -0.37 20.23
C MET A 445 13.19 -1.48 19.57
N ILE A 446 11.93 -1.20 19.20
CA ILE A 446 11.05 -2.17 18.55
C ILE A 446 11.60 -2.52 17.17
N GLU A 447 11.89 -1.52 16.34
CA GLU A 447 12.44 -1.67 15.00
C GLU A 447 13.78 -2.41 15.06
N ALA A 448 14.67 -2.00 15.97
CA ALA A 448 15.96 -2.65 16.17
C ALA A 448 15.82 -4.13 16.57
N THR A 449 14.87 -4.44 17.45
CA THR A 449 14.60 -5.81 17.89
C THR A 449 13.99 -6.64 16.77
N LEU A 450 13.03 -6.11 16.00
CA LEU A 450 12.42 -6.80 14.87
C LEU A 450 13.45 -7.20 13.82
N VAL A 451 14.32 -6.25 13.43
CA VAL A 451 15.38 -6.51 12.47
C VAL A 451 16.39 -7.52 13.02
N PHE A 452 16.76 -7.41 14.30
CA PHE A 452 17.63 -8.39 14.94
C PHE A 452 17.04 -9.80 14.95
N LEU A 453 15.75 -9.95 15.26
CA LEU A 453 15.06 -11.24 15.17
C LEU A 453 15.05 -11.79 13.73
N CYS A 454 14.94 -10.92 12.72
CA CYS A 454 15.06 -11.36 11.33
C CYS A 454 16.46 -11.91 11.03
N ILE A 455 17.52 -11.24 11.48
CA ILE A 455 18.90 -11.71 11.34
C ILE A 455 19.11 -13.04 12.05
N LEU A 456 18.58 -13.20 13.26
CA LEU A 456 18.67 -14.47 13.99
C LEU A 456 18.01 -15.62 13.22
N ARG A 457 16.85 -15.41 12.59
CA ARG A 457 16.20 -16.46 11.79
C ARG A 457 17.02 -16.88 10.57
N LEU A 458 17.82 -15.99 9.97
CA LEU A 458 18.74 -16.35 8.89
C LEU A 458 19.80 -17.37 9.34
N THR A 459 20.10 -17.46 10.65
CA THR A 459 21.08 -18.43 11.17
C THR A 459 20.64 -19.88 11.01
N MET A 460 19.35 -20.11 10.77
CA MET A 460 18.77 -21.44 10.51
C MET A 460 19.08 -21.97 9.11
N PHE A 461 19.67 -21.14 8.24
CA PHE A 461 20.11 -21.55 6.91
C PHE A 461 21.18 -22.64 6.97
N SER A 462 21.04 -23.65 6.11
CA SER A 462 22.05 -24.68 5.90
C SER A 462 22.51 -24.63 4.43
N PRO A 463 23.79 -24.33 4.13
CA PRO A 463 24.24 -24.28 2.74
C PRO A 463 24.11 -25.63 2.04
N LYS A 464 23.78 -25.63 0.74
CA LYS A 464 23.78 -26.84 -0.09
C LYS A 464 25.23 -27.24 -0.41
N SER A 465 25.90 -27.87 0.55
CA SER A 465 27.19 -28.57 0.45
C SER A 465 28.08 -28.17 -0.76
N LYS A 466 28.88 -27.10 -0.62
CA LYS A 466 30.24 -27.11 -1.18
C LYS A 466 31.14 -27.65 -0.09
N THR A 467 31.91 -28.69 -0.41
CA THR A 467 32.87 -29.41 0.42
C THR A 467 33.33 -28.61 1.64
N ILE A 468 32.69 -28.81 2.78
CA ILE A 468 33.22 -28.38 4.07
C ILE A 468 34.44 -29.28 4.27
N THR A 469 35.64 -28.79 3.95
CA THR A 469 36.85 -29.37 4.53
C THR A 469 36.69 -29.28 6.04
N ALA A 470 36.41 -30.44 6.62
CA ALA A 470 36.19 -30.63 8.04
C ALA A 470 37.34 -29.99 8.83
N ASN A 471 37.00 -28.94 9.57
CA ASN A 471 37.69 -28.57 10.80
C ASN A 471 36.61 -28.27 11.84
N MET A 472 35.79 -29.28 12.14
CA MET A 472 35.09 -29.37 13.42
C MET A 472 35.88 -30.34 14.30
N LYS A 473 36.63 -29.76 15.24
CA LYS A 473 37.01 -30.38 16.51
C LYS A 473 36.57 -29.44 17.63
#